data_AF-A0A5S4VSP5-F1
#
_entry.id   AF-A0A5S4VSP5-F1
#
_cell.length_a   1.000
_cell.length_b   1.000
_cell.length_c   1.000
_cell.angle_alpha   90.00
_cell.angle_beta   90.00
_cell.angle_gamma   90.00
#
_symmetry.space_group_name_H-M   'P 1'
#
loop_
_entity.id
_entity.type
_entity.pdbx_description
1 polymer ?
#
loop_
_entity_poly.entity_id
_entity_poly.type
_entity_poly.pdbx_seq_one_letter_code
_entity_poly.pdbx_strand_id
1 'polypeptide(L)'
;MDKARPFNISKREVWLAYKRVRENRGAAGVDDQTIAEFEKDLSNNLYRLWNRMSSGSYMPPPVRRVDIPKGDGRGTRSLGIPTVSDRIAQMVVKRYLEPVLEPVFHDDSFGYRPGRSAHDALAAARQRCWRFDWVLDLDIKGFLDVASYY
;
A
#
# COMPACT_ATOMS: atom_id res chain seq x y z
N MET A 1 3.90 0.14 37.39
CA MET A 1 3.33 -0.71 36.32
C MET A 1 3.32 0.11 35.04
N ASP A 2 4.40 0.08 34.26
CA ASP A 2 4.39 0.62 32.89
C ASP A 2 4.43 -0.57 31.92
N LYS A 3 3.26 -1.12 31.60
CA LYS A 3 3.14 -2.00 30.44
C LYS A 3 2.85 -1.13 29.23
N ALA A 4 3.89 -0.47 28.74
CA ALA A 4 3.85 0.28 27.50
C ALA A 4 3.47 -0.67 26.36
N ARG A 5 2.46 -0.27 25.58
CA ARG A 5 2.22 -0.90 24.28
C ARG A 5 3.49 -0.70 23.43
N PRO A 6 4.07 -1.73 22.81
CA PRO A 6 5.33 -1.63 22.09
C PRO A 6 5.33 -0.59 20.98
N PHE A 7 4.16 -0.22 20.44
CA PHE A 7 4.04 0.83 19.43
C PHE A 7 3.06 1.94 19.84
N ASN A 8 3.51 3.19 19.69
CA ASN A 8 2.69 4.38 19.93
C ASN A 8 1.78 4.68 18.73
N ILE A 9 0.74 3.87 18.55
CA ILE A 9 -0.27 4.07 17.52
C ILE A 9 -1.53 4.62 18.18
N SER A 10 -1.99 5.80 17.75
CA SER A 10 -3.25 6.36 18.25
C SER A 10 -4.46 5.71 17.58
N LYS A 11 -5.61 5.62 18.29
CA LYS A 11 -6.88 5.18 17.69
C LYS A 11 -7.29 6.09 16.51
N ARG A 12 -6.95 7.38 16.61
CA ARG A 12 -7.20 8.38 15.56
C ARG A 12 -6.47 8.02 14.27
N GLU A 13 -5.22 7.54 14.34
CA GLU A 13 -4.48 7.14 13.13
C GLU A 13 -5.14 5.93 12.44
N VAL A 14 -5.60 4.94 13.21
CA VAL A 14 -6.32 3.79 12.64
C VAL A 14 -7.63 4.22 11.98
N TRP A 15 -8.35 5.18 12.57
CA TRP A 15 -9.54 5.76 11.97
C TRP A 15 -9.25 6.56 10.69
N LEU A 16 -8.19 7.38 10.68
CA LEU A 16 -7.76 8.12 9.50
C LEU A 16 -7.35 7.17 8.36
N ALA A 17 -6.63 6.10 8.68
CA ALA A 17 -6.26 5.05 7.74
C ALA A 17 -7.50 4.35 7.16
N TYR A 18 -8.48 4.00 8.00
CA TYR A 18 -9.75 3.43 7.55
C TYR A 18 -10.47 4.33 6.55
N LYS A 19 -10.59 5.64 6.82
CA LYS A 19 -11.23 6.56 5.87
C LYS A 19 -10.56 6.52 4.49
N ARG A 20 -9.23 6.47 4.46
CA ARG A 20 -8.48 6.39 3.20
C ARG A 20 -8.68 5.08 2.46
N VAL A 21 -8.72 3.96 3.18
CA VAL A 21 -9.03 2.64 2.61
C VAL A 21 -10.46 2.59 2.06
N ARG A 22 -11.42 3.18 2.77
CA ARG A 22 -12.81 3.28 2.33
C ARG A 22 -12.94 4.06 1.02
N GLU A 23 -12.23 5.17 0.89
CA GLU A 23 -12.21 5.99 -0.34
C GLU A 23 -11.67 5.20 -1.55
N ASN A 24 -10.61 4.40 -1.34
CA ASN A 24 -10.00 3.60 -2.40
C ASN A 24 -10.88 2.44 -2.89
N ARG A 25 -11.91 2.07 -2.11
CA ARG A 25 -12.73 0.87 -2.33
C ARG A 25 -11.83 -0.38 -2.42
N GLY A 26 -12.38 -1.49 -2.88
CA GLY A 26 -11.61 -2.71 -3.14
C GLY A 26 -12.40 -3.97 -2.83
N ALA A 27 -11.97 -5.07 -3.44
CA ALA A 27 -12.57 -6.37 -3.21
C ALA A 27 -12.22 -6.92 -1.82
N ALA A 28 -12.98 -7.92 -1.37
CA ALA A 28 -12.69 -8.64 -0.14
C ALA A 28 -11.38 -9.44 -0.26
N GLY A 29 -10.71 -9.64 0.88
CA GLY A 29 -9.52 -10.46 1.00
C GLY A 29 -9.85 -11.94 1.13
N VAL A 30 -8.98 -12.71 1.78
CA VAL A 30 -9.17 -14.16 1.98
C VAL A 30 -10.28 -14.50 2.99
N ASP A 31 -10.69 -13.51 3.80
CA ASP A 31 -11.76 -13.62 4.79
C ASP A 31 -13.14 -13.29 4.21
N ASP A 32 -13.22 -13.02 2.90
CA ASP A 32 -14.42 -12.62 2.17
C ASP A 32 -15.17 -11.41 2.74
N GLN A 33 -14.57 -10.70 3.71
CA GLN A 33 -15.17 -9.54 4.35
C GLN A 33 -15.04 -8.31 3.44
N THR A 34 -16.17 -7.78 2.99
CA THR A 34 -16.27 -6.52 2.28
C THR A 34 -16.12 -5.32 3.22
N ILE A 35 -15.86 -4.13 2.67
CA ILE A 35 -15.85 -2.89 3.47
C ILE A 35 -17.21 -2.67 4.14
N ALA A 36 -18.32 -2.93 3.44
CA ALA A 36 -19.66 -2.79 3.99
C ALA A 36 -19.92 -3.73 5.18
N GLU A 37 -19.41 -4.97 5.13
CA GLU A 37 -19.50 -5.90 6.26
C GLU A 37 -18.58 -5.52 7.41
N PHE A 38 -17.38 -5.04 7.11
CA PHE A 38 -16.49 -4.48 8.12
C PHE A 38 -17.13 -3.30 8.85
N GLU A 39 -17.92 -2.49 8.16
CA GLU A 39 -18.59 -1.31 8.72
C GLU A 39 -19.78 -1.65 9.63
N LYS A 40 -20.36 -2.86 9.53
CA LYS A 40 -21.47 -3.30 10.40
C LYS A 40 -21.11 -3.26 11.89
N ASP A 41 -19.84 -3.51 12.22
CA ASP A 41 -19.30 -3.37 13.58
C ASP A 41 -17.99 -2.56 13.58
N LEU A 42 -18.05 -1.38 12.94
CA LEU A 42 -16.88 -0.55 12.68
C LEU A 42 -16.06 -0.25 13.95
N SER A 43 -16.72 0.12 15.04
CA SER A 43 -16.05 0.52 16.28
C SER A 43 -15.22 -0.62 16.86
N ASN A 44 -15.81 -1.81 17.01
CA ASN A 44 -15.09 -2.97 17.54
C ASN A 44 -14.03 -3.47 16.57
N ASN A 45 -14.29 -3.44 15.27
CA ASN A 45 -13.32 -3.84 14.26
C ASN A 45 -12.06 -2.96 14.28
N LEU A 46 -12.24 -1.63 14.32
CA LEU A 46 -11.12 -0.68 14.46
C LEU A 46 -10.42 -0.83 15.80
N TYR A 47 -11.16 -1.03 16.89
CA TYR A 47 -10.56 -1.25 18.22
C TYR A 47 -9.69 -2.51 18.27
N ARG A 48 -10.19 -3.64 17.75
CA ARG A 48 -9.44 -4.90 17.70
C ARG A 48 -8.16 -4.75 16.88
N LEU A 49 -8.27 -4.12 15.72
CA LEU A 49 -7.11 -3.85 14.86
C LEU A 49 -6.08 -2.98 15.57
N TRP A 50 -6.52 -1.83 16.09
CA TRP A 50 -5.67 -0.90 16.84
C TRP A 50 -4.97 -1.57 18.02
N ASN A 51 -5.70 -2.38 18.80
CA ASN A 51 -5.15 -3.05 19.97
C ASN A 51 -4.01 -3.98 19.56
N ARG A 52 -4.23 -4.83 18.55
CA ARG A 52 -3.23 -5.79 18.05
C ARG A 52 -2.02 -5.09 17.45
N MET A 53 -2.22 -4.03 16.67
CA MET A 53 -1.13 -3.25 16.09
C MET A 53 -0.29 -2.59 17.19
N SER A 54 -0.94 -1.92 18.14
CA SER A 54 -0.25 -1.22 19.23
C SER A 54 0.48 -2.19 20.16
N SER A 55 -0.11 -3.38 20.40
CA SER A 55 0.48 -4.41 21.25
C SER A 55 1.57 -5.24 20.57
N GLY A 56 1.81 -5.05 19.26
CA GLY A 56 2.75 -5.87 18.49
C GLY A 56 2.30 -7.31 18.27
N SER A 57 1.01 -7.61 18.50
CA SER A 57 0.42 -8.96 18.29
C SER A 57 -0.42 -9.05 17.01
N TYR A 58 -0.29 -8.05 16.14
CA TYR A 58 -0.87 -8.08 14.82
C TYR A 58 -0.10 -9.05 13.93
N MET A 59 -0.81 -10.06 13.42
CA MET A 59 -0.28 -10.98 12.43
C MET A 59 -1.18 -10.87 11.20
N PRO A 60 -0.66 -10.41 10.05
CA PRO A 60 -1.47 -10.24 8.85
C PRO A 60 -1.93 -11.61 8.31
N PRO A 61 -3.18 -11.74 7.85
CA PRO A 61 -3.63 -12.92 7.13
C PRO A 61 -2.98 -13.00 5.74
N PRO A 62 -2.98 -14.19 5.10
CA PRO A 62 -2.50 -14.31 3.73
C PRO A 62 -3.34 -13.46 2.77
N VAL A 63 -2.70 -12.95 1.71
CA VAL A 63 -3.38 -12.22 0.64
C VAL A 63 -4.16 -13.18 -0.27
N ARG A 64 -5.36 -12.78 -0.70
CA ARG A 64 -6.14 -13.55 -1.68
C ARG A 64 -5.58 -13.32 -3.08
N ARG A 65 -5.14 -14.39 -3.75
CA ARG A 65 -4.68 -14.31 -5.14
C ARG A 65 -5.84 -14.30 -6.12
N VAL A 66 -5.80 -13.38 -7.08
CA VAL A 66 -6.75 -13.31 -8.19
C VAL A 66 -5.97 -13.06 -9.47
N ASP A 67 -6.20 -13.90 -10.46
CA ASP A 67 -5.63 -13.70 -11.78
C ASP A 67 -6.57 -12.84 -12.62
N ILE A 68 -6.05 -11.70 -13.08
CA ILE A 68 -6.79 -10.79 -13.95
C ILE A 68 -6.08 -10.71 -15.31
N PRO A 69 -6.82 -10.66 -16.44
CA PRO A 69 -6.22 -10.53 -17.75
C PRO A 69 -5.34 -9.28 -17.85
N LYS A 70 -4.22 -9.38 -18.56
CA LYS A 70 -3.44 -8.19 -18.93
C LYS A 70 -4.21 -7.37 -19.97
N GLY A 71 -3.97 -6.06 -20.00
CA GLY A 71 -4.66 -5.14 -20.92
C GLY A 71 -4.33 -5.38 -22.40
N ASP A 72 -3.23 -6.06 -22.69
CA ASP A 72 -2.80 -6.47 -24.04
C ASP A 72 -3.42 -7.81 -24.50
N GLY A 73 -4.23 -8.46 -23.64
CA GLY A 73 -4.85 -9.75 -23.90
C GLY A 73 -3.92 -10.96 -23.81
N ARG A 74 -2.63 -10.77 -23.48
CA ARG A 74 -1.65 -11.87 -23.39
C ARG A 74 -1.32 -12.23 -21.95
N GLY A 75 -1.91 -13.34 -21.50
CA GLY A 75 -1.68 -13.89 -20.18
C GLY A 75 -2.41 -13.14 -19.06
N THR A 76 -2.10 -13.51 -17.82
CA THR A 76 -2.70 -12.96 -16.61
C THR A 76 -1.66 -12.22 -15.78
N ARG A 77 -2.11 -11.27 -14.97
CA ARG A 77 -1.35 -10.74 -13.83
C ARG A 77 -2.01 -11.25 -12.56
N SER A 78 -1.21 -11.84 -11.68
CA SER A 78 -1.70 -12.25 -10.36
C SER A 78 -1.73 -11.03 -9.44
N LEU A 79 -2.89 -10.77 -8.83
CA LEU A 79 -3.09 -9.69 -7.87
C LEU A 79 -3.27 -10.29 -6.48
N GLY A 80 -2.50 -9.81 -5.50
CA GLY A 80 -2.72 -10.09 -4.09
C GLY A 80 -3.70 -9.08 -3.50
N ILE A 81 -4.83 -9.53 -2.97
CA ILE A 81 -5.85 -8.69 -2.34
C ILE A 81 -5.79 -8.93 -0.82
N PRO A 82 -5.27 -7.99 -0.03
CA PRO A 82 -5.29 -8.08 1.43
C PRO A 82 -6.70 -7.93 1.98
N THR A 83 -6.93 -8.36 3.21
CA THR A 83 -8.21 -8.14 3.91
C THR A 83 -8.43 -6.67 4.22
N VAL A 84 -9.67 -6.27 4.53
CA VAL A 84 -9.97 -4.87 4.89
C VAL A 84 -9.12 -4.43 6.10
N SER A 85 -9.03 -5.28 7.12
CA SER A 85 -8.19 -5.05 8.30
C SER A 85 -6.73 -4.82 7.94
N ASP A 86 -6.17 -5.65 7.04
CA ASP A 86 -4.76 -5.55 6.64
C ASP A 86 -4.50 -4.31 5.77
N ARG A 87 -5.41 -3.95 4.85
CA ARG A 87 -5.30 -2.69 4.13
C ARG A 87 -5.29 -1.47 5.06
N ILE A 88 -6.07 -1.50 6.14
CA ILE A 88 -6.07 -0.45 7.15
C ILE A 88 -4.74 -0.44 7.91
N ALA A 89 -4.22 -1.60 8.32
CA ALA A 89 -2.92 -1.72 8.98
C ALA A 89 -1.77 -1.18 8.11
N GLN A 90 -1.71 -1.61 6.85
CA GLN A 90 -0.74 -1.12 5.86
C GLN A 90 -0.86 0.38 5.64
N MET A 91 -2.09 0.93 5.62
CA MET A 91 -2.32 2.37 5.50
C MET A 91 -1.85 3.14 6.74
N VAL A 92 -2.00 2.59 7.95
CA VAL A 92 -1.40 3.19 9.15
C VAL A 92 0.12 3.26 9.00
N VAL A 93 0.76 2.16 8.61
CA VAL A 93 2.22 2.12 8.37
C VAL A 93 2.64 3.15 7.32
N LYS A 94 1.95 3.18 6.17
CA LYS A 94 2.19 4.14 5.10
C LYS A 94 2.13 5.58 5.61
N ARG A 95 1.14 5.93 6.42
CA ARG A 95 0.97 7.30 6.95
C ARG A 95 2.11 7.74 7.86
N TYR A 96 2.79 6.82 8.54
CA TYR A 96 3.98 7.12 9.33
C TYR A 96 5.26 7.17 8.48
N LEU A 97 5.41 6.26 7.52
CA LEU A 97 6.63 6.14 6.73
C LEU A 97 6.72 7.18 5.60
N GLU A 98 5.59 7.50 4.94
CA GLU A 98 5.57 8.39 3.78
C GLU A 98 6.18 9.77 4.07
N PRO A 99 5.85 10.48 5.17
CA PRO A 99 6.48 11.78 5.48
C PRO A 99 7.99 11.70 5.76
N VAL A 100 8.48 10.54 6.20
CA VAL A 100 9.90 10.31 6.52
C VAL A 100 10.68 9.96 5.25
N LEU A 101 10.08 9.18 4.34
CA LEU A 101 10.72 8.71 3.11
C LEU A 101 10.64 9.72 1.96
N GLU A 102 9.58 10.52 1.90
CA GLU A 102 9.35 11.46 0.80
C GLU A 102 10.51 12.45 0.56
N PRO A 103 11.14 13.05 1.60
CA PRO A 103 12.28 13.94 1.42
C PRO A 103 13.56 13.26 0.94
N VAL A 104 13.65 11.93 1.04
CA VAL A 104 14.85 11.15 0.73
C VAL A 104 14.81 10.59 -0.71
N PHE A 105 13.63 10.57 -1.33
CA PHE A 105 13.49 10.09 -2.71
C PHE A 105 14.10 11.07 -3.71
N HIS A 106 14.82 10.51 -4.69
CA HIS A 106 15.37 11.28 -5.82
C HIS A 106 14.26 12.00 -6.60
N ASP A 107 14.57 13.16 -7.17
CA ASP A 107 13.60 13.96 -7.93
C ASP A 107 13.06 13.26 -9.18
N ASP A 108 13.86 12.37 -9.77
CA ASP A 108 13.45 11.52 -10.91
C ASP A 108 12.69 10.24 -10.50
N SER A 109 12.30 10.11 -9.23
CA SER A 109 11.39 9.06 -8.79
C SER A 109 9.94 9.57 -8.85
N PHE A 110 9.12 9.02 -9.74
CA PHE A 110 7.75 9.51 -9.97
C PHE A 110 6.65 8.51 -9.56
N GLY A 111 6.98 7.23 -9.47
CA GLY A 111 6.01 6.17 -9.20
C GLY A 111 5.51 6.18 -7.75
N TYR A 112 4.20 6.03 -7.57
CA TYR A 112 3.54 5.81 -6.26
C TYR A 112 3.80 6.87 -5.18
N ARG A 113 4.26 8.08 -5.55
CA ARG A 113 4.55 9.19 -4.63
C ARG A 113 3.44 10.24 -4.60
N PRO A 114 3.18 10.88 -3.45
CA PRO A 114 2.25 12.01 -3.37
C PRO A 114 2.68 13.17 -4.28
N GLY A 115 1.74 13.72 -5.05
CA GLY A 115 2.00 14.89 -5.90
C GLY A 115 2.93 14.63 -7.10
N ARG A 116 3.29 13.37 -7.37
CA ARG A 116 4.05 12.94 -8.56
C ARG A 116 3.17 12.03 -9.43
N SER A 117 3.39 12.05 -10.74
CA SER A 117 2.61 11.31 -11.72
C SER A 117 3.45 10.79 -12.88
N ALA A 118 2.88 9.87 -13.66
CA ALA A 118 3.49 9.42 -14.91
C ALA A 118 3.67 10.56 -15.92
N HIS A 119 2.82 11.60 -15.87
CA HIS A 119 2.97 12.78 -16.72
C HIS A 119 4.19 13.63 -16.36
N ASP A 120 4.54 13.72 -15.08
CA ASP A 120 5.76 14.39 -14.64
C ASP A 120 7.01 13.66 -15.14
N ALA A 121 6.99 12.32 -15.10
CA ALA A 121 8.05 11.49 -15.66
C ALA A 121 8.20 11.71 -17.18
N LEU A 122 7.08 11.76 -17.92
CA LEU A 122 7.07 12.04 -19.35
C LEU A 122 7.60 13.45 -19.67
N ALA A 123 7.26 14.45 -18.87
CA ALA A 123 7.75 15.81 -19.05
C ALA A 123 9.28 15.88 -18.87
N ALA A 124 9.82 15.24 -17.82
CA ALA A 124 11.25 15.14 -17.58
C ALA A 124 11.97 14.37 -18.70
N ALA A 125 11.42 13.23 -19.14
CA ALA A 125 11.96 12.45 -20.24
C ALA A 125 12.00 13.26 -21.55
N ARG A 126 10.90 13.96 -21.88
CA ARG A 126 10.82 14.81 -23.08
C ARG A 126 11.90 15.87 -23.10
N GLN A 127 12.21 16.51 -21.97
CA GLN A 127 13.27 17.51 -21.89
C GLN A 127 14.66 16.89 -22.16
N ARG A 128 14.91 15.66 -21.68
CA ARG A 128 16.18 14.94 -21.85
C ARG A 128 16.40 14.41 -23.26
N CYS A 129 15.33 14.04 -23.98
CA CYS A 129 15.42 13.61 -25.37
C CYS A 129 15.97 14.69 -26.31
N TRP A 130 15.90 15.98 -25.94
CA TRP A 130 16.55 17.05 -26.72
C TRP A 130 18.06 17.14 -26.51
N ARG A 131 18.60 16.41 -25.52
CA ARG A 131 20.01 16.44 -25.13
C ARG A 131 20.75 15.14 -25.48
N PHE A 132 20.03 14.04 -25.62
CA PHE A 132 20.58 12.72 -25.88
C PHE A 132 19.70 11.97 -26.88
N ASP A 133 20.32 11.37 -27.89
CA ASP A 133 19.63 10.63 -28.96
C ASP A 133 19.45 9.13 -28.66
N TRP A 134 19.75 8.70 -27.44
CA TRP A 134 19.67 7.30 -27.00
C TRP A 134 18.98 7.19 -25.64
N VAL A 135 18.37 6.03 -25.40
CA VAL A 135 17.73 5.66 -24.13
C VAL A 135 18.20 4.28 -23.69
N LEU A 136 18.40 4.11 -22.38
CA LEU A 136 18.54 2.80 -21.76
C LEU A 136 17.21 2.45 -21.12
N ASP A 137 16.53 1.45 -21.67
CA ASP A 137 15.28 0.91 -21.12
C ASP A 137 15.60 -0.31 -20.24
N LEU A 138 15.24 -0.22 -18.97
CA LEU A 138 15.55 -1.22 -17.94
C LEU A 138 14.29 -1.53 -17.14
N ASP A 139 13.98 -2.81 -16.99
CA ASP A 139 12.85 -3.28 -16.17
C ASP A 139 13.28 -4.40 -15.21
N ILE A 140 12.70 -4.40 -14.00
CA ILE A 140 12.96 -5.41 -12.98
C ILE A 140 11.82 -6.43 -13.00
N LYS A 141 12.14 -7.65 -13.45
CA LYS A 141 11.18 -8.75 -13.46
C LYS A 141 10.79 -9.15 -12.03
N GLY A 142 9.50 -9.06 -11.73
CA GLY A 142 8.94 -9.58 -10.48
C GLY A 142 9.44 -8.86 -9.23
N PHE A 143 9.49 -7.52 -9.24
CA PHE A 143 10.03 -6.71 -8.14
C PHE A 143 9.65 -7.19 -6.72
N LEU A 144 8.38 -7.54 -6.49
CA LEU A 144 7.89 -8.02 -5.19
C LEU A 144 8.13 -9.52 -4.95
N ASP A 145 8.29 -10.31 -6.01
CA ASP A 145 8.58 -11.75 -5.93
C ASP A 145 10.07 -12.01 -5.66
N VAL A 146 10.94 -11.10 -6.11
CA VAL A 146 12.41 -11.20 -6.03
C VAL A 146 12.96 -10.42 -4.82
N ALA A 147 12.14 -9.59 -4.15
CA ALA A 147 12.51 -8.92 -2.92
C ALA A 147 12.89 -9.97 -1.85
N SER A 148 14.18 -10.08 -1.54
CA SER A 148 14.68 -11.06 -0.59
C SER A 148 14.38 -10.61 0.84
N TYR A 149 13.48 -11.31 1.51
CA TYR A 149 13.27 -11.17 2.96
C TYR A 149 14.28 -12.08 3.67
N TYR A 150 15.54 -11.62 3.76
CA TYR A 150 16.56 -12.17 4.65
C TYR A 150 16.83 -11.18 5.78
#